data_AF-A0AA36JTE4-F1
#
_entry.id   AF-A0AA36JTE4-F1
#
_cell.length_a   1.000
_cell.length_b   1.000
_cell.length_c   1.000
_cell.angle_alpha   90.00
_cell.angle_beta   90.00
_cell.angle_gamma   90.00
#
_symmetry.space_group_name_H-M   'P 1'
#
loop_
_entity.id
_entity.type
_entity.pdbx_description
1 polymer ?
#
loop_
_entity_poly.entity_id
_entity_poly.type
_entity_poly.pdbx_seq_one_letter_code
_entity_poly.pdbx_strand_id
1 'polypeptide(L)'
;MRAIFSLLLALPLVHGSSESFPRHLRAVDASVFEAELQSAMGEALGCGGLISEQHLLDLEEELRVVYATLPKNGVGRIDRRSLRFLAYRYFNQKHALVIRGFEPSRPLNDSAWAAEVLSQRVPNYVESVLMSRHALERGFDIRDAALLITTIEQLMFDSESNLLEKVYKELRKPLDKAVPRQSLQQVLEAYLVHWLMGNDEEGVRILLNNAKLRQKTFPHWDELVQFANGEIKAQDFKSAKQAKKGALELQYSFEDAHSVIGGITRSFASFWESECVEMKDQLIEMDPHRTGRVPLSKFYGTGLEADWRFAESEAYLRELGALDESSGTKQVLIPNYIQAASNCIVATSHYMVCCLNDCNPLMAEIETALKAPSATPEQLLAVVANMSSAISLEDERAPRLEGMAAQLQAIAANHNGEVPIHGRRFLQWLHYVFPQQCPFPHLSGTTAALAPQEFKGDYVASQDAMMAEAKSELPDFNSTEELWMSQWSEEEELMAGYEGLDAKVCGLSRKLGLACFGLAAMLGAVGFNRKTGKEGDLLPSYQSKAHYI
;
A
#
# COMPACT_ATOMS: atom_id res chain seq x y z
N MET A 1 -10.32 45.98 53.76
CA MET A 1 -11.17 47.03 54.33
C MET A 1 -10.60 48.38 53.90
N ARG A 2 -11.22 49.06 52.92
CA ARG A 2 -11.13 50.52 52.55
C ARG A 2 -9.72 51.12 52.29
N ALA A 3 -9.44 52.04 51.37
CA ALA A 3 -10.16 52.87 50.39
C ALA A 3 -9.05 53.68 49.64
N ILE A 4 -9.11 53.84 48.30
CA ILE A 4 -9.53 55.06 47.55
C ILE A 4 -8.41 56.09 47.27
N PHE A 5 -8.16 56.32 45.96
CA PHE A 5 -7.83 57.56 45.18
C PHE A 5 -6.80 58.58 45.72
N SER A 6 -6.14 59.46 44.96
CA SER A 6 -5.75 59.70 43.56
C SER A 6 -5.17 61.13 43.57
N LEU A 7 -4.02 61.41 42.94
CA LEU A 7 -3.66 62.70 42.32
C LEU A 7 -2.31 62.54 41.59
N LEU A 8 -2.25 62.27 40.28
CA LEU A 8 -2.23 63.23 39.15
C LEU A 8 -1.19 64.36 39.26
N LEU A 9 -0.10 64.20 38.50
CA LEU A 9 0.63 65.29 37.84
C LEU A 9 0.80 64.91 36.37
N ALA A 10 0.14 65.70 35.53
CA ALA A 10 0.12 65.61 34.07
C ALA A 10 1.31 66.34 33.46
N LEU A 11 1.78 65.89 32.28
CA LEU A 11 2.44 66.64 31.20
C LEU A 11 2.51 65.69 29.95
N PRO A 12 2.54 66.20 28.70
CA PRO A 12 1.38 66.19 27.80
C PRO A 12 1.44 65.14 26.67
N LEU A 13 0.24 64.77 26.18
CA LEU A 13 -0.01 63.99 24.96
C LEU A 13 -0.71 64.87 23.91
N VAL A 14 -0.10 65.03 22.73
CA VAL A 14 -0.75 65.31 21.44
C VAL A 14 0.08 64.56 20.37
N HIS A 15 -0.36 63.35 20.00
CA HIS A 15 -1.02 63.00 18.73
C HIS A 15 -0.16 63.15 17.46
N GLY A 16 0.35 62.01 16.99
CA GLY A 16 0.79 61.75 15.63
C GLY A 16 0.30 60.35 15.22
N SER A 17 -0.49 60.31 14.16
CA SER A 17 -1.34 59.23 13.66
C SER A 17 -0.61 57.96 13.20
N SER A 18 -1.23 56.82 13.53
CA SER A 18 -1.39 55.61 12.72
C SER A 18 -0.92 55.71 11.26
N GLU A 19 0.16 55.00 10.92
CA GLU A 19 0.32 54.35 9.61
C GLU A 19 0.84 52.91 9.79
N SER A 20 0.09 52.02 9.17
CA SER A 20 0.29 50.59 8.93
C SER A 20 1.72 50.05 8.98
N PHE A 21 1.96 49.11 9.89
CA PHE A 21 2.95 48.04 9.66
C PHE A 21 2.44 47.14 8.53
N PRO A 22 3.15 46.99 7.40
CA PRO A 22 2.72 46.06 6.36
C PRO A 22 2.88 44.63 6.88
N ARG A 23 1.74 43.94 7.05
CA ARG A 23 1.65 42.48 6.97
C ARG A 23 2.03 42.06 5.56
N HIS A 24 3.32 41.93 5.27
CA HIS A 24 3.75 41.11 4.14
C HIS A 24 3.72 39.64 4.56
N LEU A 25 2.55 39.03 4.40
CA LEU A 25 2.50 37.65 3.94
C LEU A 25 3.27 37.62 2.62
N ARG A 26 4.55 37.25 2.65
CA ARG A 26 5.21 36.81 1.41
C ARG A 26 4.48 35.55 0.99
N ALA A 27 3.63 35.68 -0.01
CA ALA A 27 3.35 34.57 -0.91
C ALA A 27 4.72 34.10 -1.42
N VAL A 28 5.22 33.00 -0.88
CA VAL A 28 6.31 32.26 -1.53
C VAL A 28 5.74 31.88 -2.90
N ASP A 29 6.45 32.29 -3.95
CA ASP A 29 6.04 32.10 -5.33
C ASP A 29 5.93 30.59 -5.62
N ALA A 30 4.93 30.17 -6.40
CA ALA A 30 4.75 28.76 -6.75
C ALA A 30 6.00 28.22 -7.47
N SER A 31 6.67 29.07 -8.24
CA SER A 31 7.95 28.78 -8.90
C SER A 31 9.09 28.48 -7.92
N VAL A 32 9.06 29.09 -6.72
CA VAL A 32 10.06 28.87 -5.68
C VAL A 32 9.81 27.54 -4.98
N PHE A 33 8.56 27.18 -4.72
CA PHE A 33 8.23 25.87 -4.15
C PHE A 33 8.56 24.72 -5.12
N GLU A 34 8.23 24.88 -6.40
CA GLU A 34 8.58 23.90 -7.44
C GLU A 34 10.10 23.71 -7.53
N ALA A 35 10.88 24.81 -7.50
CA ALA A 35 12.33 24.75 -7.48
C ALA A 35 12.89 24.11 -6.19
N GLU A 36 12.29 24.38 -5.02
CA GLU A 36 12.67 23.76 -3.75
C GLU A 36 12.38 22.26 -3.73
N LEU A 37 11.21 21.84 -4.23
CA LEU A 37 10.84 20.44 -4.33
C LEU A 37 11.74 19.69 -5.32
N GLN A 38 11.96 20.26 -6.50
CA GLN A 38 12.87 19.70 -7.50
C GLN A 38 14.31 19.63 -6.97
N SER A 39 14.78 20.63 -6.22
CA SER A 39 16.09 20.62 -5.58
C SER A 39 16.18 19.53 -4.51
N ALA A 40 15.19 19.42 -3.63
CA ALA A 40 15.17 18.42 -2.58
C ALA A 40 15.16 17.00 -3.15
N MET A 41 14.39 16.80 -4.22
CA MET A 41 14.34 15.55 -4.95
C MET A 41 15.65 15.28 -5.67
N GLY A 42 16.23 16.28 -6.33
CA GLY A 42 17.57 16.20 -6.92
C GLY A 42 18.65 15.79 -5.92
N GLU A 43 18.58 16.30 -4.68
CA GLU A 43 19.47 15.87 -3.59
C GLU A 43 19.26 14.41 -3.19
N ALA A 44 18.00 13.95 -3.13
CA ALA A 44 17.67 12.56 -2.84
C ALA A 44 18.17 11.58 -3.92
N LEU A 45 18.39 12.04 -5.15
CA LEU A 45 18.95 11.27 -6.26
C LEU A 45 20.49 11.28 -6.30
N GLY A 46 21.15 12.00 -5.38
CA GLY A 46 22.61 12.09 -5.28
C GLY A 46 23.32 12.84 -6.42
N CYS A 47 24.66 12.89 -6.36
CA CYS A 47 25.52 13.55 -7.35
C CYS A 47 25.60 12.74 -8.67
N GLY A 48 24.48 12.55 -9.37
CA GLY A 48 24.44 11.81 -10.64
C GLY A 48 23.06 11.50 -11.20
N GLY A 49 22.00 11.56 -10.38
CA GLY A 49 20.63 11.30 -10.82
C GLY A 49 19.99 12.52 -11.49
N LEU A 50 20.39 12.83 -12.73
CA LEU A 50 19.55 13.69 -13.56
C LEU A 50 18.33 12.88 -14.00
N ILE A 51 17.16 13.21 -13.44
CA ILE A 51 15.90 12.70 -14.02
C ILE A 51 15.83 13.20 -15.46
N SER A 52 15.64 12.29 -16.40
CA SER A 52 15.39 12.67 -17.78
C SER A 52 14.05 13.40 -17.85
N GLU A 53 14.04 14.61 -18.43
CA GLU A 53 12.79 15.34 -18.66
C GLU A 53 11.78 14.50 -19.46
N GLN A 54 12.26 13.63 -20.35
CA GLN A 54 11.39 12.71 -21.08
C GLN A 54 10.70 11.71 -20.15
N HIS A 55 11.39 11.18 -19.13
CA HIS A 55 10.81 10.26 -18.15
C HIS A 55 9.70 10.94 -17.34
N LEU A 56 9.90 12.22 -16.96
CA LEU A 56 8.86 12.98 -16.27
C LEU A 56 7.63 13.19 -17.14
N LEU A 57 7.81 13.54 -18.42
CA LEU A 57 6.69 13.72 -19.35
C LEU A 57 5.91 12.42 -19.59
N ASP A 58 6.62 11.30 -19.76
CA ASP A 58 6.01 9.98 -19.94
C ASP A 58 5.20 9.58 -18.69
N LEU A 59 5.72 9.91 -17.49
CA LEU A 59 5.04 9.65 -16.23
C LEU A 59 3.84 10.59 -16.01
N GLU A 60 3.93 11.87 -16.36
CA GLU A 60 2.79 12.80 -16.33
C GLU A 60 1.65 12.34 -17.25
N GLU A 61 1.98 11.78 -18.42
CA GLU A 61 1.00 11.18 -19.34
C GLU A 61 0.27 10.01 -18.68
N GLU A 62 1.02 9.10 -18.05
CA GLU A 62 0.50 7.92 -17.37
C GLU A 62 -0.39 8.27 -16.17
N LEU A 63 -0.01 9.28 -15.38
CA LEU A 63 -0.74 9.69 -14.19
C LEU A 63 -1.99 10.53 -14.51
N ARG A 64 -2.14 11.03 -15.74
CA ARG A 64 -3.11 12.08 -16.06
C ARG A 64 -4.55 11.71 -15.72
N VAL A 65 -4.96 10.48 -16.03
CA VAL A 65 -6.34 10.03 -15.82
C VAL A 65 -6.67 10.02 -14.34
N VAL A 66 -5.86 9.32 -13.54
CA VAL A 66 -6.05 9.24 -12.08
C VAL A 66 -5.92 10.63 -11.45
N TYR A 67 -4.93 11.43 -11.87
CA TYR A 67 -4.78 12.79 -11.38
C TYR A 67 -6.06 13.62 -11.61
N ALA A 68 -6.68 13.53 -12.78
CA ALA A 68 -7.91 14.29 -13.10
C ALA A 68 -9.10 13.90 -12.21
N THR A 69 -9.15 12.68 -11.69
CA THR A 69 -10.22 12.21 -10.79
C THR A 69 -9.95 12.48 -9.32
N LEU A 70 -8.80 13.05 -8.95
CA LEU A 70 -8.53 13.40 -7.56
C LEU A 70 -9.11 14.77 -7.21
N PRO A 71 -9.68 14.93 -5.99
CA PRO A 71 -10.20 16.22 -5.53
C PRO A 71 -9.15 17.31 -5.63
N LYS A 72 -9.54 18.47 -6.18
CA LYS A 72 -8.69 19.65 -6.27
C LYS A 72 -9.08 20.66 -5.20
N ASN A 73 -8.08 21.35 -4.68
CA ASN A 73 -8.28 22.57 -3.90
C ASN A 73 -8.64 23.76 -4.83
N GLY A 74 -8.91 24.92 -4.23
CA GLY A 74 -9.34 26.12 -4.95
C GLY A 74 -8.32 26.71 -5.93
N VAL A 75 -7.10 26.16 -5.99
CA VAL A 75 -6.07 26.50 -7.00
C VAL A 75 -5.85 25.38 -8.02
N GLY A 76 -6.70 24.35 -8.06
CA GLY A 76 -6.67 23.29 -9.05
C GLY A 76 -5.64 22.18 -8.78
N ARG A 77 -5.13 22.07 -7.55
CA ARG A 77 -4.06 21.13 -7.16
C ARG A 77 -4.55 20.09 -6.16
N ILE A 78 -3.88 18.94 -6.08
CA ILE A 78 -4.25 17.87 -5.14
C ILE A 78 -3.65 18.10 -3.77
N ASP A 79 -4.33 17.61 -2.74
CA ASP A 79 -3.79 17.63 -1.40
C ASP A 79 -2.76 16.51 -1.17
N ARG A 80 -2.19 16.52 0.03
CA ARG A 80 -1.20 15.58 0.50
C ARG A 80 -1.70 14.13 0.46
N ARG A 81 -2.92 13.87 0.91
CA ARG A 81 -3.50 12.52 0.97
C ARG A 81 -3.71 11.94 -0.42
N SER A 82 -4.21 12.76 -1.33
CA SER A 82 -4.42 12.43 -2.74
C SER A 82 -3.09 12.15 -3.45
N LEU A 83 -2.03 12.90 -3.15
CA LEU A 83 -0.69 12.65 -3.69
C LEU A 83 -0.13 11.30 -3.23
N ARG A 84 -0.29 10.96 -1.95
CA ARG A 84 0.11 9.66 -1.40
C ARG A 84 -0.67 8.52 -2.06
N PHE A 85 -1.97 8.67 -2.22
CA PHE A 85 -2.80 7.69 -2.93
C PHE A 85 -2.37 7.52 -4.39
N LEU A 86 -2.10 8.62 -5.11
CA LEU A 86 -1.65 8.57 -6.50
C LEU A 86 -0.34 7.79 -6.64
N ALA A 87 0.63 8.05 -5.75
CA ALA A 87 1.89 7.30 -5.72
C ALA A 87 1.66 5.81 -5.39
N TYR A 88 0.85 5.50 -4.37
CA TYR A 88 0.48 4.11 -4.05
C TYR A 88 -0.16 3.40 -5.26
N ARG A 89 -1.13 4.05 -5.91
CA ARG A 89 -1.85 3.53 -7.08
C ARG A 89 -0.90 3.23 -8.23
N TYR A 90 0.07 4.11 -8.51
CA TYR A 90 1.08 3.92 -9.55
C TYR A 90 1.92 2.65 -9.28
N PHE A 91 2.55 2.56 -8.10
CA PHE A 91 3.43 1.44 -7.78
C PHE A 91 2.69 0.10 -7.71
N ASN A 92 1.49 0.09 -7.13
CA ASN A 92 0.69 -1.13 -7.01
C ASN A 92 0.16 -1.60 -8.36
N GLN A 93 -0.25 -0.70 -9.26
CA GLN A 93 -0.75 -1.09 -10.58
C GLN A 93 0.36 -1.55 -11.52
N LYS A 94 1.46 -0.82 -11.54
CA LYS A 94 2.50 -1.00 -12.55
C LYS A 94 3.47 -2.12 -12.20
N HIS A 95 3.73 -2.29 -10.90
CA HIS A 95 4.80 -3.16 -10.41
C HIS A 95 4.35 -4.10 -9.28
N ALA A 96 3.07 -4.08 -8.89
CA ALA A 96 2.55 -4.76 -7.68
C ALA A 96 3.37 -4.46 -6.41
N LEU A 97 3.94 -3.26 -6.37
CA LEU A 97 4.75 -2.80 -5.25
C LEU A 97 3.88 -2.05 -4.26
N VAL A 98 3.97 -2.45 -3.00
CA VAL A 98 3.43 -1.69 -1.87
C VAL A 98 4.59 -0.96 -1.20
N ILE A 99 4.66 0.35 -1.41
CA ILE A 99 5.67 1.19 -0.78
C ILE A 99 5.35 1.35 0.70
N ARG A 100 6.31 1.01 1.57
CA ARG A 100 6.08 1.08 3.01
C ARG A 100 5.80 2.52 3.44
N GLY A 101 4.70 2.73 4.16
CA GLY A 101 4.22 4.05 4.55
C GLY A 101 3.28 4.72 3.56
N PHE A 102 3.02 4.14 2.39
CA PHE A 102 2.05 4.65 1.43
C PHE A 102 0.73 3.86 1.43
N GLU A 103 0.61 2.87 2.33
CA GLU A 103 -0.56 1.99 2.41
C GLU A 103 -1.84 2.78 2.78
N PRO A 104 -2.97 2.56 2.09
CA PRO A 104 -4.21 3.27 2.37
C PRO A 104 -4.73 3.09 3.81
N SER A 105 -4.54 1.90 4.39
CA SER A 105 -5.00 1.57 5.75
C SER A 105 -4.23 2.29 6.86
N ARG A 106 -3.04 2.81 6.57
CA ARG A 106 -2.20 3.45 7.57
C ARG A 106 -2.71 4.86 7.88
N PRO A 107 -3.00 5.16 9.16
CA PRO A 107 -3.49 6.48 9.56
C PRO A 107 -2.38 7.51 9.35
N LEU A 108 -2.74 8.64 8.75
CA LEU A 108 -1.87 9.79 8.61
C LEU A 108 -1.93 10.61 9.90
N ASN A 109 -0.99 10.39 10.81
CA ASN A 109 -0.73 11.38 11.84
C ASN A 109 -0.09 12.60 11.17
N ASP A 110 -0.49 13.81 11.55
CA ASP A 110 -0.01 15.06 10.91
C ASP A 110 1.52 15.18 10.85
N SER A 111 2.22 14.49 11.75
CA SER A 111 3.68 14.48 11.92
C SER A 111 4.45 13.42 11.12
N ALA A 112 3.82 12.53 10.36
CA ALA A 112 4.53 11.50 9.57
C ALA A 112 3.94 11.41 8.17
N TRP A 113 4.66 11.97 7.18
CA TRP A 113 4.25 12.01 5.78
C TRP A 113 4.76 10.78 5.01
N ALA A 114 5.96 10.31 5.36
CA ALA A 114 6.53 9.07 4.86
C ALA A 114 6.62 8.04 6.00
N ALA A 115 6.79 6.75 5.69
CA ALA A 115 7.22 5.81 6.71
C ALA A 115 8.52 6.31 7.35
N GLU A 116 8.67 6.04 8.64
CA GLU A 116 9.94 6.11 9.39
C GLU A 116 11.10 5.39 8.66
N VAL A 117 10.79 4.56 7.67
CA VAL A 117 11.74 3.77 6.87
C VAL A 117 12.15 4.45 5.55
N LEU A 118 11.26 5.25 4.94
CA LEU A 118 11.67 6.14 3.85
C LEU A 118 12.41 7.36 4.42
N SER A 119 12.01 7.88 5.58
CA SER A 119 12.69 9.02 6.23
C SER A 119 14.14 8.76 6.65
N GLN A 120 14.58 7.50 6.77
CA GLN A 120 15.99 7.16 7.01
C GLN A 120 16.90 7.42 5.80
N ARG A 121 16.34 7.47 4.57
CA ARG A 121 17.11 7.68 3.32
C ARG A 121 16.63 8.87 2.49
N VAL A 122 15.36 9.23 2.58
CA VAL A 122 14.85 10.50 2.12
C VAL A 122 15.51 11.57 2.99
N PRO A 123 16.32 12.48 2.44
CA PRO A 123 16.89 13.56 3.22
C PRO A 123 15.77 14.27 3.98
N ASN A 124 15.97 14.57 5.27
CA ASN A 124 15.02 15.34 6.11
C ASN A 124 14.46 16.59 5.39
N TYR A 125 15.24 17.11 4.44
CA TYR A 125 14.87 18.20 3.56
C TYR A 125 13.66 17.91 2.66
N VAL A 126 13.57 16.75 1.99
CA VAL A 126 12.41 16.38 1.15
C VAL A 126 11.13 16.26 1.99
N GLU A 127 11.21 15.62 3.16
CA GLU A 127 10.08 15.55 4.08
C GLU A 127 9.68 16.95 4.55
N SER A 128 10.64 17.84 4.83
CA SER A 128 10.36 19.23 5.22
C SER A 128 9.67 20.04 4.11
N VAL A 129 9.96 19.78 2.83
CA VAL A 129 9.31 20.45 1.69
C VAL A 129 7.89 19.92 1.51
N LEU A 130 7.70 18.60 1.55
CA LEU A 130 6.38 17.96 1.41
C LEU A 130 5.46 18.24 2.62
N MET A 131 6.04 18.49 3.80
CA MET A 131 5.35 18.94 5.01
C MET A 131 5.29 20.47 5.17
N SER A 132 5.84 21.23 4.22
CA SER A 132 5.89 22.68 4.35
C SER A 132 4.47 23.25 4.42
N ARG A 133 4.33 24.37 5.13
CA ARG A 133 3.06 25.10 5.17
C ARG A 133 2.57 25.48 3.77
N HIS A 134 3.50 25.71 2.84
CA HIS A 134 3.20 25.97 1.45
C HIS A 134 2.52 24.76 0.79
N ALA A 135 3.09 23.56 0.93
CA ALA A 135 2.51 22.32 0.41
C ALA A 135 1.10 22.08 0.95
N LEU A 136 0.86 22.37 2.24
CA LEU A 136 -0.46 22.27 2.87
C LEU A 136 -1.48 23.27 2.32
N GLU A 137 -1.07 24.51 2.02
CA GLU A 137 -1.98 25.57 1.56
C GLU A 137 -2.19 25.57 0.03
N ARG A 138 -1.20 25.12 -0.75
CA ARG A 138 -1.19 25.22 -2.23
C ARG A 138 -1.42 23.89 -2.93
N GLY A 139 -1.14 22.77 -2.29
CA GLY A 139 -1.24 21.44 -2.89
C GLY A 139 -0.22 21.20 -4.01
N PHE A 140 -0.38 20.06 -4.68
CA PHE A 140 0.56 19.50 -5.64
C PHE A 140 -0.04 19.42 -7.05
N ASP A 141 0.75 19.76 -8.06
CA ASP A 141 0.38 19.49 -9.45
C ASP A 141 0.83 18.10 -9.91
N ILE A 142 0.59 17.77 -11.19
CA ILE A 142 0.93 16.46 -11.74
C ILE A 142 2.45 16.26 -11.87
N ARG A 143 3.20 17.35 -12.07
CA ARG A 143 4.66 17.31 -12.19
C ARG A 143 5.29 17.03 -10.83
N ASP A 144 4.76 17.64 -9.77
CA ASP A 144 5.12 17.31 -8.38
C ASP A 144 4.92 15.82 -8.09
N ALA A 145 3.82 15.23 -8.58
CA ALA A 145 3.55 13.80 -8.42
C ALA A 145 4.53 12.90 -9.20
N ALA A 146 4.84 13.26 -10.44
CA ALA A 146 5.82 12.56 -11.26
C ALA A 146 7.22 12.59 -10.63
N LEU A 147 7.63 13.73 -10.06
CA LEU A 147 8.89 13.86 -9.35
C LEU A 147 8.91 12.99 -8.08
N LEU A 148 7.81 12.89 -7.34
CA LEU A 148 7.70 12.04 -6.13
C LEU A 148 7.89 10.57 -6.47
N ILE A 149 7.17 10.09 -7.47
CA ILE A 149 7.27 8.72 -7.94
C ILE A 149 8.70 8.42 -8.42
N THR A 150 9.29 9.32 -9.22
CA THR A 150 10.67 9.11 -9.72
C THR A 150 11.69 9.08 -8.57
N THR A 151 11.49 9.90 -7.55
CA THR A 151 12.35 9.91 -6.36
C THR A 151 12.21 8.61 -5.58
N ILE A 152 10.99 8.08 -5.42
CA ILE A 152 10.77 6.78 -4.78
C ILE A 152 11.40 5.65 -5.61
N GLU A 153 11.25 5.66 -6.93
CA GLU A 153 11.89 4.69 -7.84
C GLU A 153 13.42 4.66 -7.65
N GLN A 154 14.06 5.83 -7.57
CA GLN A 154 15.50 5.90 -7.34
C GLN A 154 15.89 5.43 -5.93
N LEU A 155 15.14 5.82 -4.90
CA LEU A 155 15.45 5.40 -3.52
C LEU A 155 15.31 3.89 -3.35
N MET A 156 14.33 3.28 -4.04
CA MET A 156 14.21 1.84 -4.14
C MET A 156 15.43 1.24 -4.84
N PHE A 157 15.83 1.78 -5.98
CA PHE A 157 17.02 1.34 -6.70
C PHE A 157 18.27 1.42 -5.83
N ASP A 158 18.54 2.56 -5.19
CA ASP A 158 19.70 2.74 -4.30
C ASP A 158 19.67 1.79 -3.10
N SER A 159 18.48 1.43 -2.63
CA SER A 159 18.33 0.47 -1.52
C SER A 159 18.87 -0.91 -1.87
N GLU A 160 18.66 -1.35 -3.11
CA GLU A 160 19.04 -2.65 -3.63
C GLU A 160 20.55 -2.78 -3.79
N SER A 161 21.25 -1.65 -4.02
CA SER A 161 22.70 -1.60 -4.13
C SER A 161 23.42 -2.14 -2.89
N ASN A 162 22.89 -1.84 -1.70
CA ASN A 162 23.47 -2.31 -0.44
C ASN A 162 23.43 -3.84 -0.31
N LEU A 163 22.30 -4.44 -0.72
CA LEU A 163 22.16 -5.89 -0.72
C LEU A 163 23.06 -6.52 -1.78
N LEU A 164 23.14 -5.92 -2.97
CA LEU A 164 24.05 -6.38 -4.02
C LEU A 164 25.52 -6.35 -3.54
N GLU A 165 25.94 -5.26 -2.90
CA GLU A 165 27.29 -5.12 -2.35
C GLU A 165 27.59 -6.20 -1.30
N LYS A 166 26.63 -6.50 -0.41
CA LYS A 166 26.73 -7.60 0.56
C LYS A 166 27.01 -8.93 -0.16
N VAL A 167 26.24 -9.26 -1.18
CA VAL A 167 26.39 -10.51 -1.95
C VAL A 167 27.74 -10.58 -2.70
N TYR A 168 28.17 -9.49 -3.32
CA TYR A 168 29.50 -9.42 -3.96
C TYR A 168 30.63 -9.72 -2.96
N LYS A 169 30.55 -9.15 -1.74
CA LYS A 169 31.53 -9.39 -0.67
C LYS A 169 31.51 -10.83 -0.19
N GLU A 170 30.32 -11.41 0.04
CA GLU A 170 30.16 -12.82 0.46
C GLU A 170 30.75 -13.80 -0.57
N LEU A 171 30.49 -13.56 -1.86
CA LEU A 171 31.01 -14.38 -2.97
C LEU A 171 32.45 -14.01 -3.38
N ARG A 172 33.08 -13.06 -2.68
CA ARG A 172 34.45 -12.57 -2.95
C ARG A 172 34.64 -12.10 -4.40
N LYS A 173 33.64 -11.43 -4.97
CA LYS A 173 33.69 -10.83 -6.30
C LYS A 173 34.15 -9.37 -6.21
N PRO A 174 34.91 -8.86 -7.21
CA PRO A 174 35.34 -7.47 -7.20
C PRO A 174 34.17 -6.52 -7.49
N LEU A 175 34.12 -5.38 -6.79
CA LEU A 175 33.15 -4.31 -7.03
C LEU A 175 33.65 -3.30 -8.08
N ASP A 176 34.97 -3.15 -8.17
CA ASP A 176 35.67 -2.18 -9.03
C ASP A 176 36.00 -2.70 -10.43
N LYS A 177 35.78 -4.00 -10.67
CA LYS A 177 36.11 -4.68 -11.93
C LYS A 177 34.90 -5.41 -12.48
N ALA A 178 34.80 -5.40 -13.81
CA ALA A 178 33.76 -6.13 -14.49
C ALA A 178 33.95 -7.66 -14.32
N VAL A 179 32.83 -8.37 -14.20
CA VAL A 179 32.79 -9.82 -14.01
C VAL A 179 32.23 -10.52 -15.24
N PRO A 180 32.61 -11.78 -15.52
CA PRO A 180 32.01 -12.55 -16.61
C PRO A 180 30.56 -12.95 -16.29
N ARG A 181 29.77 -13.24 -17.32
CA ARG A 181 28.35 -13.62 -17.20
C ARG A 181 28.09 -14.70 -16.13
N GLN A 182 28.91 -15.74 -16.09
CA GLN A 182 28.75 -16.83 -15.12
C GLN A 182 28.91 -16.36 -13.67
N SER A 183 29.79 -15.38 -13.43
CA SER A 183 29.94 -14.79 -12.09
C SER A 183 28.76 -13.90 -11.75
N LEU A 184 28.20 -13.16 -12.73
CA LEU A 184 26.97 -12.39 -12.52
C LEU A 184 25.80 -13.32 -12.19
N GLN A 185 25.64 -14.46 -12.88
CA GLN A 185 24.60 -15.44 -12.55
C GLN A 185 24.71 -15.95 -11.11
N GLN A 186 25.92 -16.28 -10.64
CA GLN A 186 26.14 -16.68 -9.24
C GLN A 186 25.75 -15.58 -8.25
N VAL A 187 26.08 -14.33 -8.58
CA VAL A 187 25.69 -13.17 -7.76
C VAL A 187 24.16 -13.04 -7.72
N LEU A 188 23.48 -13.14 -8.87
CA LEU A 188 22.03 -13.00 -8.93
C LEU A 188 21.30 -14.13 -8.20
N GLU A 189 21.77 -15.38 -8.32
CA GLU A 189 21.20 -16.51 -7.56
C GLU A 189 21.31 -16.28 -6.05
N ALA A 190 22.47 -15.82 -5.57
CA ALA A 190 22.64 -15.52 -4.16
C ALA A 190 21.81 -14.30 -3.73
N TYR A 191 21.77 -13.26 -4.57
CA TYR A 191 20.94 -12.07 -4.35
C TYR A 191 19.47 -12.43 -4.21
N LEU A 192 18.92 -13.27 -5.09
CA LEU A 192 17.53 -13.70 -5.03
C LEU A 192 17.20 -14.42 -3.72
N VAL A 193 18.11 -15.26 -3.20
CA VAL A 193 17.90 -15.91 -1.90
C VAL A 193 17.84 -14.86 -0.78
N HIS A 194 18.78 -13.92 -0.72
CA HIS A 194 18.73 -12.85 0.29
C HIS A 194 17.49 -11.97 0.12
N TRP A 195 17.13 -11.63 -1.11
CA TRP A 195 16.01 -10.73 -1.41
C TRP A 195 14.67 -11.36 -1.05
N LEU A 196 14.47 -12.64 -1.39
CA LEU A 196 13.25 -13.37 -1.02
C LEU A 196 13.17 -13.56 0.49
N MET A 197 14.26 -13.99 1.15
CA MET A 197 14.27 -14.28 2.59
C MET A 197 14.33 -13.03 3.50
N GLY A 198 14.55 -11.85 2.92
CA GLY A 198 14.65 -10.59 3.66
C GLY A 198 15.68 -10.64 4.78
N ASN A 199 15.22 -10.49 6.03
CA ASN A 199 16.08 -10.43 7.22
C ASN A 199 16.37 -11.79 7.87
N ASP A 200 15.90 -12.91 7.31
CA ASP A 200 16.17 -14.25 7.84
C ASP A 200 17.58 -14.74 7.43
N GLU A 201 18.61 -14.18 8.07
CA GLU A 201 20.03 -14.50 7.79
C GLU A 201 20.35 -16.00 7.94
N GLU A 202 19.68 -16.70 8.86
CA GLU A 202 19.89 -18.12 9.07
C GLU A 202 19.27 -18.96 7.95
N GLY A 203 18.03 -18.63 7.55
CA GLY A 203 17.39 -19.22 6.39
C GLY A 203 18.20 -19.00 5.11
N VAL A 204 18.69 -17.78 4.89
CA VAL A 204 19.59 -17.46 3.77
C VAL A 204 20.82 -18.36 3.77
N ARG A 205 21.53 -18.44 4.91
CA ARG A 205 22.75 -19.25 5.04
C ARG A 205 22.47 -20.72 4.73
N ILE A 206 21.35 -21.26 5.19
CA ILE A 206 20.95 -22.65 4.94
C ILE A 206 20.67 -22.87 3.44
N LEU A 207 19.89 -21.98 2.82
CA LEU A 207 19.44 -22.12 1.43
C LEU A 207 20.56 -21.90 0.40
N LEU A 208 21.52 -21.01 0.69
CA LEU A 208 22.71 -20.84 -0.14
C LEU A 208 23.59 -22.09 -0.15
N ASN A 209 23.70 -22.79 0.99
CA ASN A 209 24.55 -23.98 1.13
C ASN A 209 23.86 -25.30 0.72
N ASN A 210 22.54 -25.31 0.53
CA ASN A 210 21.78 -26.52 0.22
C ASN A 210 20.80 -26.30 -0.94
N ALA A 211 21.25 -26.60 -2.16
CA ALA A 211 20.45 -26.45 -3.38
C ALA A 211 19.16 -27.28 -3.38
N LYS A 212 19.17 -28.48 -2.79
CA LYS A 212 17.97 -29.34 -2.72
C LYS A 212 16.93 -28.74 -1.79
N LEU A 213 17.38 -28.21 -0.65
CA LEU A 213 16.49 -27.50 0.25
C LEU A 213 15.95 -26.26 -0.47
N ARG A 214 16.81 -25.45 -1.09
CA ARG A 214 16.39 -24.27 -1.86
C ARG A 214 15.31 -24.54 -2.91
N GLN A 215 15.43 -25.62 -3.70
CA GLN A 215 14.39 -26.01 -4.68
C GLN A 215 13.11 -26.54 -4.02
N LYS A 216 13.19 -27.09 -2.81
CA LYS A 216 12.02 -27.50 -2.04
C LYS A 216 11.37 -26.29 -1.36
N THR A 217 12.18 -25.35 -0.91
CA THR A 217 11.73 -24.14 -0.22
C THR A 217 11.07 -23.27 -1.27
N PHE A 218 11.74 -22.84 -2.34
CA PHE A 218 11.15 -22.11 -3.48
C PHE A 218 10.72 -23.06 -4.61
N PRO A 219 9.40 -23.39 -4.73
CA PRO A 219 8.89 -24.01 -5.95
C PRO A 219 9.25 -23.11 -7.13
N HIS A 220 9.49 -23.70 -8.30
CA HIS A 220 9.88 -22.94 -9.50
C HIS A 220 11.21 -22.17 -9.41
N TRP A 221 12.14 -22.54 -8.49
CA TRP A 221 13.47 -21.92 -8.40
C TRP A 221 14.21 -21.85 -9.75
N ASP A 222 14.11 -22.90 -10.57
CA ASP A 222 14.76 -22.93 -11.88
C ASP A 222 14.12 -21.92 -12.87
N GLU A 223 12.82 -21.67 -12.77
CA GLU A 223 12.11 -20.66 -13.57
C GLU A 223 12.46 -19.26 -13.08
N LEU A 224 12.59 -19.06 -11.77
CA LEU A 224 13.08 -17.82 -11.18
C LEU A 224 14.50 -17.48 -11.66
N VAL A 225 15.40 -18.46 -11.72
CA VAL A 225 16.73 -18.28 -12.28
C VAL A 225 16.66 -17.95 -13.78
N GLN A 226 15.73 -18.54 -14.54
CA GLN A 226 15.51 -18.19 -15.95
C GLN A 226 14.99 -16.76 -16.13
N PHE A 227 14.08 -16.32 -15.25
CA PHE A 227 13.61 -14.93 -15.19
C PHE A 227 14.78 -13.96 -14.97
N ALA A 228 15.62 -14.18 -13.96
CA ALA A 228 16.81 -13.36 -13.73
C ALA A 228 17.80 -13.38 -14.92
N ASN A 229 17.94 -14.53 -15.59
CA ASN A 229 18.72 -14.62 -16.82
C ASN A 229 18.13 -13.82 -17.98
N GLY A 230 16.81 -13.65 -18.03
CA GLY A 230 16.10 -12.76 -18.94
C GLY A 230 16.52 -11.31 -18.74
N GLU A 231 16.61 -10.85 -17.49
CA GLU A 231 17.08 -9.50 -17.16
C GLU A 231 18.54 -9.26 -17.55
N ILE A 232 19.42 -10.26 -17.40
CA ILE A 232 20.78 -10.16 -17.95
C ILE A 232 20.74 -9.98 -19.48
N LYS A 233 19.88 -10.72 -20.21
CA LYS A 233 19.75 -10.57 -21.67
C LYS A 233 19.21 -9.20 -22.06
N ALA A 234 18.28 -8.64 -21.28
CA ALA A 234 17.80 -7.28 -21.48
C ALA A 234 18.94 -6.26 -21.33
N GLN A 235 19.81 -6.45 -20.33
CA GLN A 235 21.03 -5.65 -20.16
C GLN A 235 22.00 -5.82 -21.34
N ASP A 236 22.20 -7.04 -21.84
CA ASP A 236 23.05 -7.29 -23.01
C ASP A 236 22.61 -6.47 -24.22
N PHE A 237 21.30 -6.37 -24.44
CA PHE A 237 20.73 -5.59 -25.54
C PHE A 237 20.95 -4.07 -25.36
N LYS A 238 20.86 -3.56 -24.13
CA LYS A 238 21.17 -2.16 -23.80
C LYS A 238 22.64 -1.86 -24.06
N SER A 239 23.54 -2.71 -23.56
CA SER A 239 24.99 -2.56 -23.73
C SER A 239 25.42 -2.73 -25.19
N ALA A 240 24.79 -3.62 -25.96
CA ALA A 240 25.06 -3.79 -27.38
C ALA A 240 24.71 -2.56 -28.24
N LYS A 241 23.68 -1.79 -27.86
CA LYS A 241 23.36 -0.51 -28.51
C LYS A 241 24.42 0.57 -28.26
N GLN A 242 25.13 0.47 -27.14
CA GLN A 242 26.15 1.44 -26.72
C GLN A 242 27.57 1.03 -27.14
N ALA A 243 27.82 -0.27 -27.37
CA ALA A 243 29.15 -0.80 -27.66
C ALA A 243 29.56 -0.66 -29.14
N LYS A 244 30.84 -0.33 -29.37
CA LYS A 244 31.50 -0.50 -30.68
C LYS A 244 31.74 -2.00 -30.92
N LYS A 245 31.41 -2.50 -32.12
CA LYS A 245 31.60 -3.91 -32.54
C LYS A 245 33.01 -4.43 -32.17
N GLY A 246 33.11 -5.54 -31.43
CA GLY A 246 34.37 -6.28 -31.30
C GLY A 246 34.70 -6.98 -29.97
N ALA A 247 33.88 -6.89 -28.91
CA ALA A 247 34.16 -7.63 -27.67
C ALA A 247 33.77 -9.12 -27.81
N LEU A 248 34.73 -10.02 -27.58
CA LEU A 248 34.57 -11.48 -27.69
C LEU A 248 33.80 -12.10 -26.51
N GLU A 249 33.75 -11.43 -25.35
CA GLU A 249 32.95 -11.83 -24.19
C GLU A 249 32.35 -10.58 -23.52
N LEU A 250 31.06 -10.63 -23.19
CA LEU A 250 30.38 -9.58 -22.43
C LEU A 250 30.84 -9.63 -20.96
N GLN A 251 31.33 -8.50 -20.47
CA GLN A 251 31.65 -8.29 -19.06
C GLN A 251 30.69 -7.29 -18.45
N TYR A 252 30.40 -7.47 -17.16
CA TYR A 252 29.38 -6.71 -16.44
C TYR A 252 30.03 -5.98 -15.27
N SER A 253 29.92 -4.66 -15.27
CA SER A 253 30.29 -3.83 -14.12
C SER A 253 29.32 -4.04 -12.95
N PHE A 254 29.65 -3.49 -11.78
CA PHE A 254 28.71 -3.44 -10.66
C PHE A 254 27.43 -2.67 -11.04
N GLU A 255 27.56 -1.59 -11.81
CA GLU A 255 26.43 -0.81 -12.31
C GLU A 255 25.53 -1.63 -13.26
N ASP A 256 26.12 -2.47 -14.11
CA ASP A 256 25.36 -3.39 -14.95
C ASP A 256 24.57 -4.39 -14.10
N ALA A 257 25.19 -4.94 -13.05
CA ALA A 257 24.52 -5.85 -12.12
C ALA A 257 23.40 -5.14 -11.35
N HIS A 258 23.60 -3.89 -10.96
CA HIS A 258 22.60 -3.07 -10.29
C HIS A 258 21.41 -2.75 -11.20
N SER A 259 21.67 -2.40 -12.47
CA SER A 259 20.63 -2.25 -13.50
C SER A 259 19.80 -3.53 -13.68
N VAL A 260 20.45 -4.70 -13.66
CA VAL A 260 19.78 -6.01 -13.78
C VAL A 260 18.86 -6.28 -12.58
N ILE A 261 19.31 -6.07 -11.34
CA ILE A 261 18.44 -6.28 -10.16
C ILE A 261 17.28 -5.28 -10.11
N GLY A 262 17.48 -4.03 -10.55
CA GLY A 262 16.36 -3.08 -10.67
C GLY A 262 15.34 -3.52 -11.73
N GLY A 263 15.79 -4.23 -12.77
CA GLY A 263 14.91 -4.89 -13.74
C GLY A 263 14.10 -6.02 -13.13
N ILE A 264 14.75 -6.86 -12.30
CA ILE A 264 14.10 -7.92 -11.50
C ILE A 264 12.99 -7.31 -10.65
N THR A 265 13.28 -6.33 -9.79
CA THR A 265 12.26 -5.73 -8.90
C THR A 265 11.05 -5.18 -9.65
N ARG A 266 11.26 -4.45 -10.75
CA ARG A 266 10.16 -3.83 -11.51
C ARG A 266 9.27 -4.82 -12.25
N SER A 267 9.77 -6.01 -12.57
CA SER A 267 9.05 -7.00 -13.38
C SER A 267 8.71 -8.29 -12.62
N PHE A 268 9.17 -8.42 -11.38
CA PHE A 268 8.98 -9.63 -10.58
C PHE A 268 7.51 -9.98 -10.34
N ALA A 269 6.67 -8.97 -10.13
CA ALA A 269 5.24 -9.19 -9.93
C ALA A 269 4.59 -9.99 -11.06
N SER A 270 4.94 -9.68 -12.32
CA SER A 270 4.41 -10.41 -13.48
C SER A 270 4.88 -11.87 -13.54
N PHE A 271 6.06 -12.17 -12.98
CA PHE A 271 6.54 -13.55 -12.82
C PHE A 271 5.76 -14.27 -11.71
N TRP A 272 5.45 -13.57 -10.61
CA TRP A 272 4.77 -14.16 -9.46
C TRP A 272 3.24 -14.27 -9.60
N GLU A 273 2.66 -13.58 -10.59
CA GLU A 273 1.20 -13.47 -10.74
C GLU A 273 0.50 -14.82 -10.89
N SER A 274 1.14 -15.83 -11.48
CA SER A 274 0.54 -17.17 -11.60
C SER A 274 0.24 -17.81 -10.23
N GLU A 275 1.12 -17.63 -9.25
CA GLU A 275 0.92 -18.15 -7.89
C GLU A 275 -0.25 -17.42 -7.20
N CYS A 276 -0.35 -16.11 -7.43
CA CYS A 276 -1.45 -15.30 -6.91
C CYS A 276 -2.80 -15.73 -7.51
N VAL A 277 -2.85 -15.98 -8.82
CA VAL A 277 -4.04 -16.45 -9.52
C VAL A 277 -4.45 -17.84 -9.03
N GLU A 278 -3.50 -18.78 -8.92
CA GLU A 278 -3.79 -20.14 -8.43
C GLU A 278 -4.36 -20.12 -7.01
N MET A 279 -3.73 -19.35 -6.10
CA MET A 279 -4.25 -19.19 -4.75
C MET A 279 -5.66 -18.62 -4.74
N LYS A 280 -5.90 -17.59 -5.56
CA LYS A 280 -7.19 -16.93 -5.66
C LYS A 280 -8.27 -17.87 -6.21
N ASP A 281 -7.95 -18.68 -7.21
CA ASP A 281 -8.88 -19.62 -7.80
C ASP A 281 -9.35 -20.66 -6.77
N GLN A 282 -8.44 -21.18 -5.94
CA GLN A 282 -8.82 -22.06 -4.82
C GLN A 282 -9.77 -21.38 -3.83
N LEU A 283 -9.51 -20.10 -3.48
CA LEU A 283 -10.41 -19.33 -2.62
C LEU A 283 -11.79 -19.12 -3.26
N ILE A 284 -11.84 -18.89 -4.58
CA ILE A 284 -13.08 -18.72 -5.34
C ILE A 284 -13.88 -20.04 -5.38
N GLU A 285 -13.23 -21.18 -5.59
CA GLU A 285 -13.87 -22.50 -5.48
C GLU A 285 -14.48 -22.73 -4.09
N MET A 286 -13.92 -22.07 -3.07
CA MET A 286 -14.45 -22.14 -1.72
C MET A 286 -15.71 -21.26 -1.48
N ASP A 287 -16.03 -20.31 -2.37
CA ASP A 287 -17.13 -19.33 -2.30
C ASP A 287 -18.25 -19.62 -3.33
N PRO A 288 -19.10 -20.65 -3.11
CA PRO A 288 -20.12 -21.06 -4.08
C PRO A 288 -21.20 -19.99 -4.31
N HIS A 289 -21.41 -19.10 -3.33
CA HIS A 289 -22.39 -18.01 -3.39
C HIS A 289 -21.83 -16.72 -3.99
N ARG A 290 -20.54 -16.70 -4.37
CA ARG A 290 -19.88 -15.58 -5.03
C ARG A 290 -20.03 -14.28 -4.25
N THR A 291 -19.82 -14.38 -2.95
CA THR A 291 -19.91 -13.28 -1.98
C THR A 291 -18.56 -12.63 -1.71
N GLY A 292 -17.47 -13.16 -2.31
CA GLY A 292 -16.11 -12.72 -2.03
C GLY A 292 -15.59 -13.20 -0.69
N ARG A 293 -16.26 -14.19 -0.09
CA ARG A 293 -16.06 -14.63 1.29
C ARG A 293 -15.95 -16.14 1.35
N VAL A 294 -14.97 -16.63 2.11
CA VAL A 294 -14.80 -18.05 2.40
C VAL A 294 -15.08 -18.27 3.88
N PRO A 295 -15.98 -19.18 4.29
CA PRO A 295 -16.14 -19.51 5.69
C PRO A 295 -14.82 -19.98 6.31
N LEU A 296 -14.47 -19.49 7.50
CA LEU A 296 -13.18 -19.78 8.12
C LEU A 296 -12.97 -21.29 8.36
N SER A 297 -14.05 -22.03 8.65
CA SER A 297 -14.02 -23.49 8.76
C SER A 297 -13.55 -24.17 7.47
N LYS A 298 -14.01 -23.69 6.31
CA LYS A 298 -13.57 -24.19 4.99
C LYS A 298 -12.14 -23.77 4.67
N PHE A 299 -11.77 -22.52 4.99
CA PHE A 299 -10.40 -22.03 4.84
C PHE A 299 -9.40 -22.91 5.60
N TYR A 300 -9.63 -23.17 6.89
CA TYR A 300 -8.76 -24.05 7.68
C TYR A 300 -8.89 -25.52 7.32
N GLY A 301 -10.07 -25.99 6.91
CA GLY A 301 -10.26 -27.35 6.39
C GLY A 301 -9.35 -27.63 5.20
N THR A 302 -9.36 -26.73 4.20
CA THR A 302 -8.45 -26.78 3.05
C THR A 302 -6.99 -26.64 3.51
N GLY A 303 -6.71 -25.74 4.46
CA GLY A 303 -5.43 -25.59 5.16
C GLY A 303 -4.82 -26.89 5.68
N LEU A 304 -5.67 -27.76 6.24
CA LEU A 304 -5.27 -29.02 6.85
C LEU A 304 -5.14 -30.17 5.84
N GLU A 305 -5.97 -30.18 4.80
CA GLU A 305 -6.16 -31.34 3.92
C GLU A 305 -5.48 -31.21 2.55
N ALA A 306 -5.42 -30.01 1.98
CA ALA A 306 -5.06 -29.80 0.59
C ALA A 306 -3.94 -28.77 0.40
N ASP A 307 -4.07 -27.60 1.01
CA ASP A 307 -3.15 -26.49 0.81
C ASP A 307 -2.77 -25.82 2.13
N TRP A 308 -1.58 -26.16 2.62
CA TRP A 308 -1.01 -25.64 3.86
C TRP A 308 -0.84 -24.11 3.88
N ARG A 309 -1.00 -23.43 2.73
CA ARG A 309 -1.02 -21.97 2.63
C ARG A 309 -2.23 -21.32 3.29
N PHE A 310 -3.26 -22.05 3.71
CA PHE A 310 -4.41 -21.47 4.41
C PHE A 310 -4.35 -21.74 5.92
N ALA A 311 -3.54 -20.97 6.64
CA ALA A 311 -3.18 -21.28 8.03
C ALA A 311 -2.92 -20.05 8.93
N GLU A 312 -3.18 -18.84 8.46
CA GLU A 312 -3.05 -17.62 9.28
C GLU A 312 -3.95 -17.71 10.52
N SER A 313 -3.45 -17.26 11.67
CA SER A 313 -4.27 -17.20 12.88
C SER A 313 -5.40 -16.18 12.75
N GLU A 314 -6.51 -16.39 13.47
CA GLU A 314 -7.62 -15.42 13.49
C GLU A 314 -7.18 -14.03 13.94
N ALA A 315 -6.24 -13.97 14.89
CA ALA A 315 -5.68 -12.70 15.36
C ALA A 315 -4.97 -11.96 14.23
N TYR A 316 -4.20 -12.69 13.41
CA TYR A 316 -3.46 -12.11 12.31
C TYR A 316 -4.36 -11.77 11.11
N LEU A 317 -5.31 -12.65 10.74
CA LEU A 317 -6.32 -12.36 9.71
C LEU A 317 -7.13 -11.09 10.03
N ARG A 318 -7.46 -10.88 11.30
CA ARG A 318 -8.15 -9.67 11.77
C ARG A 318 -7.27 -8.43 11.61
N GLU A 319 -6.00 -8.50 12.03
CA GLU A 319 -5.04 -7.40 11.89
C GLU A 319 -4.83 -7.01 10.41
N LEU A 320 -4.80 -7.99 9.52
CA LEU A 320 -4.68 -7.80 8.06
C LEU A 320 -5.97 -7.26 7.43
N GLY A 321 -7.08 -7.19 8.17
CA GLY A 321 -8.39 -6.83 7.61
C GLY A 321 -8.97 -7.88 6.67
N ALA A 322 -8.51 -9.13 6.78
CA ALA A 322 -8.98 -10.25 5.97
C ALA A 322 -10.09 -11.07 6.64
N LEU A 323 -10.39 -10.83 7.93
CA LEU A 323 -11.44 -11.55 8.67
C LEU A 323 -12.71 -10.70 8.84
N ASP A 324 -13.85 -11.24 8.44
CA ASP A 324 -15.19 -10.72 8.69
C ASP A 324 -15.87 -11.56 9.78
N GLU A 325 -16.35 -10.89 10.82
CA GLU A 325 -17.06 -11.49 11.97
C GLU A 325 -18.45 -10.85 12.16
N SER A 326 -18.87 -9.97 11.25
CA SER A 326 -20.07 -9.15 11.37
C SER A 326 -21.38 -9.95 11.26
N SER A 327 -21.37 -11.06 10.52
CA SER A 327 -22.52 -11.94 10.29
C SER A 327 -22.73 -12.98 11.41
N GLY A 328 -21.87 -12.98 12.43
CA GLY A 328 -21.83 -14.01 13.49
C GLY A 328 -21.11 -15.31 13.07
N THR A 329 -20.84 -15.50 11.78
CA THR A 329 -19.95 -16.54 11.26
C THR A 329 -18.65 -15.90 10.80
N LYS A 330 -17.51 -16.50 11.15
CA LYS A 330 -16.20 -16.00 10.72
C LYS A 330 -15.97 -16.33 9.25
N GLN A 331 -15.63 -15.33 8.45
CA GLN A 331 -15.38 -15.49 7.02
C GLN A 331 -14.11 -14.74 6.61
N VAL A 332 -13.33 -15.34 5.73
CA VAL A 332 -12.16 -14.71 5.12
C VAL A 332 -12.61 -13.94 3.88
N LEU A 333 -12.32 -12.64 3.84
CA LEU A 333 -12.53 -11.76 2.70
C LEU A 333 -11.45 -12.06 1.64
N ILE A 334 -11.84 -12.70 0.53
CA ILE A 334 -10.92 -13.15 -0.53
C ILE A 334 -10.01 -12.02 -1.02
N PRO A 335 -10.51 -10.88 -1.51
CA PRO A 335 -9.64 -9.82 -2.04
C PRO A 335 -8.74 -9.20 -0.98
N ASN A 336 -9.20 -9.06 0.28
CA ASN A 336 -8.36 -8.56 1.36
C ASN A 336 -7.26 -9.57 1.75
N TYR A 337 -7.56 -10.86 1.71
CA TYR A 337 -6.57 -11.91 1.96
C TYR A 337 -5.51 -11.94 0.86
N ILE A 338 -5.88 -11.96 -0.41
CA ILE A 338 -4.92 -11.94 -1.53
C ILE A 338 -4.01 -10.70 -1.48
N GLN A 339 -4.56 -9.55 -1.09
CA GLN A 339 -3.81 -8.29 -0.93
C GLN A 339 -3.10 -8.15 0.42
N ALA A 340 -3.19 -9.13 1.31
CA ALA A 340 -2.62 -9.04 2.64
C ALA A 340 -1.08 -9.11 2.62
N ALA A 341 -0.43 -8.48 3.60
CA ALA A 341 1.02 -8.51 3.74
C ALA A 341 1.60 -9.91 4.00
N SER A 342 0.80 -10.86 4.47
CA SER A 342 1.17 -12.28 4.54
C SER A 342 1.33 -12.93 3.17
N ASN A 343 0.70 -12.34 2.16
CA ASN A 343 0.70 -12.73 0.76
C ASN A 343 1.55 -11.73 -0.09
N CYS A 344 2.60 -11.18 0.50
CA CYS A 344 3.66 -10.50 -0.24
C CYS A 344 4.91 -11.37 -0.24
N ILE A 345 5.32 -11.82 -1.42
CA ILE A 345 6.46 -12.74 -1.61
C ILE A 345 7.80 -12.10 -1.18
N VAL A 346 7.92 -10.79 -1.33
CA VAL A 346 9.10 -10.03 -0.89
C VAL A 346 8.67 -8.97 0.09
N ALA A 347 9.33 -8.94 1.25
CA ALA A 347 9.15 -7.90 2.24
C ALA A 347 10.51 -7.28 2.60
N THR A 348 10.81 -6.12 2.03
CA THR A 348 11.99 -5.32 2.37
C THR A 348 11.63 -4.24 3.40
N SER A 349 12.63 -3.53 3.88
CA SER A 349 12.43 -2.32 4.69
C SER A 349 11.69 -1.20 3.93
N HIS A 350 11.77 -1.14 2.60
CA HIS A 350 11.24 0.00 1.83
C HIS A 350 9.95 -0.29 1.07
N TYR A 351 9.79 -1.53 0.62
CA TYR A 351 8.65 -1.96 -0.17
C TYR A 351 8.35 -3.45 0.04
N MET A 352 7.14 -3.84 -0.35
CA MET A 352 6.74 -5.23 -0.48
C MET A 352 6.34 -5.51 -1.94
N VAL A 353 6.61 -6.72 -2.43
CA VAL A 353 6.07 -7.20 -3.71
C VAL A 353 4.91 -8.13 -3.39
N CYS A 354 3.71 -7.77 -3.82
CA CYS A 354 2.46 -8.46 -3.46
C CYS A 354 1.69 -8.85 -4.72
N CYS A 355 0.59 -9.59 -4.55
CA CYS A 355 -0.31 -9.91 -5.66
C CYS A 355 -0.94 -8.65 -6.28
N LEU A 356 -1.24 -8.67 -7.58
CA LEU A 356 -1.95 -7.58 -8.24
C LEU A 356 -3.36 -7.39 -7.65
N ASN A 357 -3.78 -6.14 -7.50
CA ASN A 357 -5.12 -5.81 -7.03
C ASN A 357 -6.10 -5.75 -8.21
N ASP A 358 -6.96 -6.75 -8.33
CA ASP A 358 -7.94 -6.85 -9.43
C ASP A 358 -9.02 -5.77 -9.41
N CYS A 359 -9.13 -5.00 -8.33
CA CYS A 359 -9.98 -3.81 -8.28
C CYS A 359 -9.40 -2.65 -9.11
N ASN A 360 -8.07 -2.62 -9.29
CA ASN A 360 -7.40 -1.53 -9.97
C ASN A 360 -7.86 -1.34 -11.43
N PRO A 361 -7.93 -2.39 -12.27
CA PRO A 361 -8.48 -2.24 -13.62
C PRO A 361 -9.93 -1.71 -13.62
N LEU A 362 -10.77 -2.18 -12.68
CA LEU A 362 -12.17 -1.73 -12.55
C LEU A 362 -12.23 -0.24 -12.19
N MET A 363 -11.43 0.18 -11.21
CA MET A 363 -11.32 1.60 -10.86
C MET A 363 -10.79 2.44 -12.03
N ALA A 364 -9.80 1.94 -12.79
CA ALA A 364 -9.26 2.65 -13.95
C ALA A 364 -10.31 2.89 -15.05
N GLU A 365 -11.21 1.92 -15.28
CA GLU A 365 -12.32 2.08 -16.22
C GLU A 365 -13.31 3.16 -15.76
N ILE A 366 -13.67 3.15 -14.47
CA ILE A 366 -14.54 4.16 -13.85
C ILE A 366 -13.89 5.55 -13.94
N GLU A 367 -12.62 5.67 -13.60
CA GLU A 367 -11.86 6.92 -13.67
C GLU A 367 -11.78 7.45 -15.11
N THR A 368 -11.54 6.57 -16.08
CA THR A 368 -11.47 6.91 -17.52
C THR A 368 -12.82 7.38 -18.05
N ALA A 369 -13.91 6.77 -17.61
CA ALA A 369 -15.26 7.12 -18.03
C ALA A 369 -15.71 8.46 -17.43
N LEU A 370 -15.41 8.70 -16.14
CA LEU A 370 -15.90 9.88 -15.42
C LEU A 370 -15.01 11.12 -15.60
N LYS A 371 -13.69 10.96 -15.50
CA LYS A 371 -12.71 12.06 -15.51
C LYS A 371 -13.03 13.18 -14.52
N ALA A 372 -13.64 12.82 -13.40
CA ALA A 372 -14.09 13.73 -12.34
C ALA A 372 -13.96 13.03 -10.97
N PRO A 373 -13.83 13.80 -9.87
CA PRO A 373 -13.69 13.25 -8.52
C PRO A 373 -14.98 12.69 -7.94
N SER A 374 -16.11 13.05 -8.54
CA SER A 374 -17.44 12.62 -8.12
C SER A 374 -18.35 12.50 -9.34
N ALA A 375 -19.44 11.75 -9.19
CA ALA A 375 -20.43 11.54 -10.24
C ALA A 375 -21.81 11.27 -9.63
N THR A 376 -22.89 11.43 -10.40
CA THR A 376 -24.22 11.08 -9.90
C THR A 376 -24.40 9.55 -9.83
N PRO A 377 -25.30 9.04 -8.97
CA PRO A 377 -25.62 7.61 -8.93
C PRO A 377 -25.97 7.01 -10.29
N GLU A 378 -26.71 7.75 -11.12
CA GLU A 378 -27.14 7.29 -12.46
C GLU A 378 -25.96 7.15 -13.42
N GLN A 379 -25.02 8.09 -13.38
CA GLN A 379 -23.79 8.03 -14.18
C GLN A 379 -22.95 6.82 -13.77
N LEU A 380 -22.76 6.60 -12.47
CA LEU A 380 -22.01 5.45 -11.95
C LEU A 380 -22.64 4.12 -12.33
N LEU A 381 -23.96 3.99 -12.16
CA LEU A 381 -24.69 2.79 -12.57
C LEU A 381 -24.57 2.53 -14.07
N ALA A 382 -24.63 3.57 -14.91
CA ALA A 382 -24.51 3.43 -16.35
C ALA A 382 -23.10 2.99 -16.80
N VAL A 383 -22.06 3.48 -16.13
CA VAL A 383 -20.67 3.03 -16.37
C VAL A 383 -20.53 1.57 -15.93
N VAL A 384 -20.88 1.28 -14.67
CA VAL A 384 -20.64 -0.03 -14.06
C VAL A 384 -21.47 -1.13 -14.69
N ALA A 385 -22.70 -0.87 -15.14
CA ALA A 385 -23.55 -1.88 -15.78
C ALA A 385 -22.97 -2.47 -17.07
N ASN A 386 -22.04 -1.76 -17.73
CA ASN A 386 -21.36 -2.24 -18.94
C ASN A 386 -20.01 -2.88 -18.66
N MET A 387 -19.55 -2.88 -17.41
CA MET A 387 -18.26 -3.46 -17.02
C MET A 387 -18.39 -4.98 -16.87
N SER A 388 -17.33 -5.69 -17.24
CA SER A 388 -17.18 -7.11 -16.96
C SER A 388 -16.00 -7.33 -16.01
N SER A 389 -16.19 -8.09 -14.95
CA SER A 389 -15.07 -8.53 -14.11
C SER A 389 -14.52 -9.85 -14.64
N ALA A 390 -13.76 -9.78 -15.73
CA ALA A 390 -13.04 -10.94 -16.24
C ALA A 390 -11.89 -11.27 -15.29
N ILE A 391 -11.98 -12.40 -14.57
CA ILE A 391 -10.85 -12.96 -13.82
C ILE A 391 -10.05 -13.91 -14.73
N SER A 392 -10.71 -14.56 -15.69
CA SER A 392 -10.09 -15.41 -16.71
C SER A 392 -10.88 -15.33 -18.03
N LEU A 393 -10.29 -15.83 -19.12
CA LEU A 393 -10.94 -15.91 -20.44
C LEU A 393 -12.23 -16.76 -20.44
N GLU A 394 -12.45 -17.55 -19.39
CA GLU A 394 -13.58 -18.47 -19.26
C GLU A 394 -14.67 -17.93 -18.31
N ASP A 395 -14.45 -16.78 -17.68
CA ASP A 395 -15.35 -16.25 -16.64
C ASP A 395 -15.53 -14.72 -16.71
N GLU A 396 -16.08 -14.24 -17.84
CA GLU A 396 -16.67 -12.90 -17.91
C GLU A 396 -17.92 -12.84 -17.02
N ARG A 397 -17.84 -12.06 -15.93
CA ARG A 397 -18.90 -11.97 -14.93
C ARG A 397 -19.53 -10.57 -14.91
N ALA A 398 -20.85 -10.55 -14.81
CA ALA A 398 -21.62 -9.32 -14.66
C ALA A 398 -21.55 -8.77 -13.21
N PRO A 399 -21.60 -7.44 -13.03
CA PRO A 399 -21.62 -6.79 -11.72
C PRO A 399 -22.89 -7.13 -10.93
N ARG A 400 -22.78 -7.26 -9.60
CA ARG A 400 -23.93 -7.45 -8.71
C ARG A 400 -24.60 -6.11 -8.41
N LEU A 401 -25.59 -5.73 -9.20
CA LEU A 401 -26.26 -4.41 -9.08
C LEU A 401 -27.59 -4.42 -8.31
N GLU A 402 -28.12 -5.59 -7.95
CA GLU A 402 -29.37 -5.71 -7.20
C GLU A 402 -29.24 -5.05 -5.81
N GLY A 403 -30.15 -4.13 -5.46
CA GLY A 403 -30.10 -3.35 -4.21
C GLY A 403 -29.01 -2.27 -4.15
N MET A 404 -28.04 -2.27 -5.07
CA MET A 404 -26.87 -1.37 -5.04
C MET A 404 -27.18 0.08 -5.44
N ALA A 405 -28.25 0.31 -6.20
CA ALA A 405 -28.67 1.67 -6.57
C ALA A 405 -29.08 2.52 -5.35
N ALA A 406 -29.78 1.91 -4.39
CA ALA A 406 -30.20 2.58 -3.17
C ALA A 406 -29.00 3.03 -2.32
N GLN A 407 -27.92 2.23 -2.32
CA GLN A 407 -26.71 2.56 -1.59
C GLN A 407 -25.96 3.74 -2.20
N LEU A 408 -25.84 3.81 -3.54
CA LEU A 408 -25.28 5.00 -4.19
C LEU A 408 -26.12 6.26 -3.91
N GLN A 409 -27.45 6.14 -3.92
CA GLN A 409 -28.32 7.26 -3.55
C GLN A 409 -28.11 7.70 -2.10
N ALA A 410 -27.91 6.76 -1.17
CA ALA A 410 -27.60 7.07 0.22
C ALA A 410 -26.22 7.73 0.40
N ILE A 411 -25.25 7.42 -0.46
CA ILE A 411 -23.97 8.14 -0.50
C ILE A 411 -24.19 9.56 -1.02
N ALA A 412 -24.84 9.69 -2.18
CA ALA A 412 -25.12 10.97 -2.81
C ALA A 412 -25.91 11.95 -1.92
N ALA A 413 -26.85 11.44 -1.12
CA ALA A 413 -27.65 12.25 -0.20
C ALA A 413 -26.82 13.06 0.80
N ASN A 414 -25.64 12.55 1.19
CA ASN A 414 -24.73 13.23 2.12
C ASN A 414 -23.70 14.14 1.42
N HIS A 415 -23.67 14.12 0.08
CA HIS A 415 -22.65 14.77 -0.75
C HIS A 415 -23.28 15.55 -1.91
N ASN A 416 -24.31 16.35 -1.61
CA ASN A 416 -24.97 17.26 -2.56
C ASN A 416 -25.47 16.60 -3.86
N GLY A 417 -25.84 15.31 -3.81
CA GLY A 417 -26.35 14.56 -4.95
C GLY A 417 -25.26 13.85 -5.78
N GLU A 418 -24.00 13.94 -5.38
CA GLU A 418 -22.89 13.26 -6.05
C GLU A 418 -22.20 12.24 -5.14
N VAL A 419 -21.56 11.25 -5.73
CA VAL A 419 -20.83 10.19 -5.04
C VAL A 419 -19.33 10.44 -5.22
N PRO A 420 -18.57 10.69 -4.13
CA PRO A 420 -17.11 10.74 -4.16
C PRO A 420 -16.51 9.38 -4.55
N ILE A 421 -15.88 9.26 -5.72
CA ILE A 421 -15.45 7.94 -6.24
C ILE A 421 -14.18 7.37 -5.59
N HIS A 422 -13.51 8.18 -4.78
CA HIS A 422 -12.38 7.75 -3.94
C HIS A 422 -12.73 7.72 -2.46
N GLY A 423 -14.02 7.91 -2.13
CA GLY A 423 -14.54 7.84 -0.76
C GLY A 423 -14.68 6.40 -0.29
N ARG A 424 -14.55 6.19 1.02
CA ARG A 424 -14.65 4.87 1.64
C ARG A 424 -15.97 4.18 1.30
N ARG A 425 -17.13 4.85 1.38
CA ARG A 425 -18.41 4.19 1.09
C ARG A 425 -18.58 3.82 -0.38
N PHE A 426 -17.97 4.56 -1.30
CA PHE A 426 -17.96 4.15 -2.71
C PHE A 426 -17.08 2.91 -2.92
N LEU A 427 -15.90 2.84 -2.31
CA LEU A 427 -15.07 1.64 -2.36
C LEU A 427 -15.76 0.44 -1.70
N GLN A 428 -16.55 0.67 -0.65
CA GLN A 428 -17.36 -0.36 0.00
C GLN A 428 -18.48 -0.83 -0.92
N TRP A 429 -19.14 0.10 -1.62
CA TRP A 429 -20.10 -0.22 -2.67
C TRP A 429 -19.46 -1.07 -3.76
N LEU A 430 -18.27 -0.69 -4.22
CA LEU A 430 -17.54 -1.42 -5.26
C LEU A 430 -17.13 -2.83 -4.81
N HIS A 431 -16.75 -3.00 -3.53
CA HIS A 431 -16.55 -4.32 -2.92
C HIS A 431 -17.81 -5.19 -3.05
N TYR A 432 -19.01 -4.68 -2.78
CA TYR A 432 -20.22 -5.48 -2.89
C TYR A 432 -20.68 -5.74 -4.34
N VAL A 433 -20.36 -4.83 -5.26
CA VAL A 433 -20.63 -5.01 -6.70
C VAL A 433 -19.67 -6.01 -7.34
N PHE A 434 -18.40 -6.00 -6.92
CA PHE A 434 -17.31 -6.86 -7.41
C PHE A 434 -16.62 -7.61 -6.26
N PRO A 435 -17.31 -8.53 -5.59
CA PRO A 435 -16.89 -9.08 -4.29
C PRO A 435 -15.62 -9.92 -4.33
N GLN A 436 -15.27 -10.50 -5.48
CA GLN A 436 -14.06 -11.32 -5.63
C GLN A 436 -12.87 -10.51 -6.15
N GLN A 437 -13.05 -9.24 -6.51
CA GLN A 437 -12.01 -8.38 -7.07
C GLN A 437 -11.66 -7.24 -6.12
N CYS A 438 -12.66 -6.59 -5.55
CA CYS A 438 -12.46 -5.37 -4.80
C CYS A 438 -12.34 -5.63 -3.29
N PRO A 439 -11.24 -5.22 -2.64
CA PRO A 439 -11.09 -5.39 -1.20
C PRO A 439 -12.08 -4.51 -0.43
N PHE A 440 -12.55 -5.00 0.72
CA PHE A 440 -13.37 -4.22 1.64
C PHE A 440 -12.53 -3.08 2.25
N PRO A 441 -13.00 -1.82 2.20
CA PRO A 441 -12.26 -0.69 2.72
C PRO A 441 -12.53 -0.52 4.23
N HIS A 442 -11.63 -1.09 5.03
CA HIS A 442 -11.60 -0.84 6.47
C HIS A 442 -11.28 0.63 6.77
N LEU A 443 -11.70 1.10 7.95
CA LEU A 443 -11.37 2.44 8.41
C LEU A 443 -9.86 2.56 8.64
N SER A 444 -9.34 3.76 8.40
CA SER A 444 -7.92 4.05 8.57
C SER A 444 -7.48 3.76 10.02
N GLY A 445 -6.44 2.94 10.18
CA GLY A 445 -5.91 2.56 11.49
C GLY A 445 -6.62 1.42 12.20
N THR A 446 -7.62 0.77 11.59
CA THR A 446 -8.21 -0.47 12.16
C THR A 446 -7.55 -1.75 11.65
N THR A 447 -6.67 -1.63 10.65
CA THR A 447 -5.92 -2.75 10.04
C THR A 447 -4.49 -2.32 9.76
N ALA A 448 -3.59 -3.28 9.62
CA ALA A 448 -2.17 -3.04 9.37
C ALA A 448 -1.59 -3.99 8.32
N ALA A 449 -0.71 -3.46 7.47
CA ALA A 449 0.05 -4.23 6.48
C ALA A 449 1.34 -4.79 7.11
N LEU A 450 1.19 -5.65 8.13
CA LEU A 450 2.32 -6.26 8.83
C LEU A 450 2.69 -7.58 8.16
N ALA A 451 3.95 -7.71 7.71
CA ALA A 451 4.48 -8.99 7.27
C ALA A 451 4.55 -9.97 8.46
N PRO A 452 4.60 -11.29 8.23
CA PRO A 452 4.56 -12.28 9.31
C PRO A 452 5.64 -12.08 10.37
N GLN A 453 6.86 -11.68 9.99
CA GLN A 453 7.97 -11.42 10.91
C GLN A 453 7.77 -10.16 11.76
N GLU A 454 6.85 -9.27 11.39
CA GLU A 454 6.56 -8.01 12.08
C GLU A 454 5.38 -8.15 13.06
N PHE A 455 4.59 -9.21 12.92
CA PHE A 455 3.44 -9.48 13.78
C PHE A 455 3.87 -9.95 15.17
N LYS A 456 3.38 -9.26 16.21
CA LYS A 456 3.70 -9.56 17.61
C LYS A 456 2.75 -10.64 18.16
N GLY A 457 2.86 -11.85 17.63
CA GLY A 457 2.07 -13.00 18.05
C GLY A 457 2.26 -14.19 17.12
N ASP A 458 1.51 -15.26 17.37
CA ASP A 458 1.49 -16.41 16.47
C ASP A 458 0.70 -16.04 15.22
N TYR A 459 1.41 -15.82 14.12
CA TYR A 459 0.81 -15.50 12.83
C TYR A 459 0.20 -16.74 12.15
N VAL A 460 0.62 -17.94 12.55
CA VAL A 460 0.07 -19.23 12.11
C VAL A 460 -0.84 -19.78 13.20
N ALA A 461 -2.02 -20.27 12.83
CA ALA A 461 -2.91 -20.98 13.73
C ALA A 461 -2.29 -22.32 14.18
N SER A 462 -2.55 -22.73 15.42
CA SER A 462 -2.20 -24.09 15.83
C SER A 462 -3.08 -25.11 15.12
N GLN A 463 -2.54 -26.31 14.88
CA GLN A 463 -3.30 -27.38 14.21
C GLN A 463 -4.60 -27.71 14.96
N ASP A 464 -4.56 -27.73 16.30
CA ASP A 464 -5.75 -27.95 17.14
C ASP A 464 -6.81 -26.87 16.95
N ALA A 465 -6.40 -25.60 16.82
CA ALA A 465 -7.31 -24.49 16.58
C ALA A 465 -7.95 -24.59 15.19
N MET A 466 -7.15 -24.89 14.16
CA MET A 466 -7.63 -25.13 12.81
C MET A 466 -8.63 -26.29 12.76
N MET A 467 -8.32 -27.40 13.43
CA MET A 467 -9.21 -28.58 13.47
C MET A 467 -10.51 -28.29 14.23
N ALA A 468 -10.47 -27.49 15.29
CA ALA A 468 -11.65 -27.13 16.05
C ALA A 468 -12.60 -26.26 15.22
N GLU A 469 -12.07 -25.28 14.50
CA GLU A 469 -12.84 -24.39 13.63
C GLU A 469 -13.29 -25.10 12.34
N ALA A 470 -12.48 -25.97 11.74
CA ALA A 470 -12.89 -26.77 10.57
C ALA A 470 -14.07 -27.72 10.84
N LYS A 471 -14.25 -28.12 12.12
CA LYS A 471 -15.39 -28.93 12.57
C LYS A 471 -16.60 -28.10 12.98
N SER A 472 -16.53 -26.77 12.94
CA SER A 472 -17.68 -25.93 13.28
C SER A 472 -18.78 -26.12 12.23
N GLU A 473 -20.02 -26.36 12.68
CA GLU A 473 -21.15 -26.47 11.77
C GLU A 473 -21.40 -25.11 11.13
N LEU A 474 -21.40 -25.07 9.79
CA LEU A 474 -21.81 -23.89 9.06
C LEU A 474 -23.33 -23.73 9.23
N PRO A 475 -23.82 -22.56 9.66
CA PRO A 475 -25.25 -22.31 9.64
C PRO A 475 -25.76 -22.46 8.21
N ASP A 476 -26.98 -23.00 8.07
CA ASP A 476 -27.62 -23.20 6.77
C ASP A 476 -27.85 -21.83 6.12
N PHE A 477 -26.99 -21.44 5.16
CA PHE A 477 -27.00 -20.16 4.46
C PHE A 477 -28.15 -20.09 3.43
N ASN A 478 -29.36 -20.44 3.86
CA ASN A 478 -30.57 -20.16 3.11
C ASN A 478 -31.18 -18.85 3.61
N SER A 479 -31.09 -17.82 2.77
CA SER A 479 -31.95 -16.63 2.75
C SER A 479 -31.93 -15.71 3.98
N THR A 480 -31.04 -14.72 3.97
CA THR A 480 -31.46 -13.32 4.13
C THR A 480 -30.56 -12.42 3.28
N GLU A 481 -31.16 -11.49 2.52
CA GLU A 481 -30.47 -10.46 1.75
C GLU A 481 -29.58 -9.55 2.62
N GLU A 482 -29.74 -9.59 3.94
CA GLU A 482 -29.02 -8.75 4.91
C GLU A 482 -27.67 -9.34 5.38
N LEU A 483 -27.42 -10.64 5.23
CA LEU A 483 -26.20 -11.28 5.74
C LEU A 483 -24.96 -11.02 4.87
N TRP A 484 -25.11 -10.91 3.55
CA TRP A 484 -23.94 -10.75 2.67
C TRP A 484 -23.38 -9.32 2.68
N MET A 485 -24.17 -8.34 3.16
CA MET A 485 -23.75 -6.96 3.42
C MET A 485 -23.61 -6.65 4.92
N SER A 486 -23.46 -7.67 5.78
CA SER A 486 -23.43 -7.48 7.24
C SER A 486 -22.33 -6.52 7.72
N GLN A 487 -21.27 -6.35 6.93
CA GLN A 487 -20.16 -5.43 7.23
C GLN A 487 -20.39 -4.01 6.70
N TRP A 488 -21.53 -3.72 6.04
CA TRP A 488 -21.84 -2.38 5.54
C TRP A 488 -21.87 -1.36 6.68
N SER A 489 -21.08 -0.30 6.55
CA SER A 489 -20.98 0.81 7.49
C SER A 489 -21.28 2.14 6.82
N GLU A 490 -22.06 2.98 7.52
CA GLU A 490 -22.38 4.36 7.11
C GLU A 490 -21.26 5.36 7.39
N GLU A 491 -20.18 4.95 8.06
CA GLU A 491 -19.03 5.82 8.35
C GLU A 491 -18.24 6.14 7.07
N GLU A 492 -18.08 7.42 6.77
CA GLU A 492 -17.37 7.91 5.59
C GLU A 492 -15.96 8.39 5.95
N GLU A 493 -14.97 8.01 5.14
CA GLU A 493 -13.63 8.58 5.14
C GLU A 493 -13.33 9.07 3.72
N LEU A 494 -13.31 10.40 3.56
CA LEU A 494 -12.92 11.03 2.31
C LEU A 494 -11.40 11.14 2.22
N MET A 495 -10.87 10.83 1.04
CA MET A 495 -9.45 10.96 0.73
C MET A 495 -8.93 12.39 0.95
N ALA A 496 -9.71 13.39 0.58
CA ALA A 496 -9.41 14.81 0.72
C ALA A 496 -10.70 15.60 0.99
N GLY A 497 -10.56 16.90 1.28
CA GLY A 497 -11.71 17.80 1.26
C GLY A 497 -12.25 17.93 -0.16
N TYR A 498 -13.49 17.52 -0.41
CA TYR A 498 -14.15 17.74 -1.68
C TYR A 498 -14.78 19.14 -1.65
N GLU A 499 -14.14 20.11 -2.31
CA GLU A 499 -14.66 21.48 -2.37
C GLU A 499 -16.08 21.48 -2.96
N GLY A 500 -17.06 21.87 -2.15
CA GLY A 500 -18.46 21.95 -2.56
C GLY A 500 -19.31 20.69 -2.34
N LEU A 501 -18.77 19.57 -1.84
CA LEU A 501 -19.55 18.38 -1.48
C LEU A 501 -19.76 18.19 0.03
N ASP A 502 -19.06 18.97 0.87
CA ASP A 502 -19.33 18.98 2.31
C ASP A 502 -20.70 19.62 2.57
N ALA A 503 -21.67 18.79 2.95
CA ALA A 503 -22.88 19.28 3.57
C ALA A 503 -22.49 20.10 4.81
N LYS A 504 -22.98 21.34 4.92
CA LYS A 504 -22.74 22.20 6.09
C LYS A 504 -23.26 21.49 7.35
N VAL A 505 -22.39 20.77 8.05
CA VAL A 505 -22.72 20.18 9.35
C VAL A 505 -23.07 21.33 10.29
N CYS A 506 -24.34 21.43 10.65
CA CYS A 506 -24.85 22.48 11.51
C CYS A 506 -24.16 22.37 12.88
N GLY A 507 -23.32 23.35 13.21
CA GLY A 507 -22.38 23.31 14.33
C GLY A 507 -23.03 23.39 15.71
N LEU A 508 -23.57 22.28 16.22
CA LEU A 508 -24.07 22.20 17.61
C LEU A 508 -23.44 21.09 18.46
N SER A 509 -22.70 20.12 17.91
CA SER A 509 -22.23 18.95 18.70
C SER A 509 -20.84 19.09 19.33
N ARG A 510 -20.00 20.04 18.89
CA ARG A 510 -18.59 20.14 19.35
C ARG A 510 -18.37 20.60 20.79
N LYS A 511 -19.42 21.06 21.51
CA LYS A 511 -19.30 21.52 22.91
C LYS A 511 -19.70 20.48 23.97
N LEU A 512 -20.26 19.33 23.59
CA LEU A 512 -20.66 18.31 24.56
C LEU A 512 -19.58 17.23 24.79
N GLY A 513 -18.72 16.95 23.81
CA GLY A 513 -17.72 15.88 23.90
C GLY A 513 -16.55 16.14 24.87
N LEU A 514 -16.26 17.40 25.19
CA LEU A 514 -15.17 17.76 26.12
C LEU A 514 -15.55 17.62 27.60
N ALA A 515 -16.84 17.43 27.91
CA ALA A 515 -17.30 17.25 29.29
C ALA A 515 -17.24 15.80 29.78
N CYS A 516 -17.26 14.80 28.87
CA CYS A 516 -17.34 13.39 29.23
C CYS A 516 -15.96 12.71 29.40
N PHE A 517 -14.90 13.22 28.77
CA PHE A 517 -13.55 12.66 28.91
C PHE A 517 -12.82 13.03 30.21
N GLY A 518 -13.34 13.99 30.98
CA GLY A 518 -12.79 14.38 32.28
C GLY A 518 -13.11 13.44 33.45
N LEU A 519 -14.03 12.47 33.28
CA LEU A 519 -14.53 11.64 34.39
C LEU A 519 -14.11 10.17 34.33
N ALA A 520 -13.52 9.69 33.24
CA ALA A 520 -13.08 8.28 33.12
C ALA A 520 -11.63 8.03 33.57
N ALA A 521 -10.83 9.07 33.83
CA ALA A 521 -9.41 8.95 34.19
C ALA A 521 -9.14 8.76 35.70
N MET A 522 -10.16 8.55 36.53
CA MET A 522 -10.02 8.52 38.00
C MET A 522 -10.41 7.20 38.69
N LEU A 523 -10.60 6.09 37.96
CA LEU A 523 -10.87 4.80 38.60
C LEU A 523 -10.18 3.65 37.86
N GLY A 524 -9.21 3.01 38.52
CA GLY A 524 -8.95 1.58 38.32
C GLY A 524 -7.54 1.13 37.92
N ALA A 525 -6.49 1.66 38.54
CA ALA A 525 -5.21 0.95 38.59
C ALA A 525 -5.26 -0.18 39.64
N VAL A 526 -5.36 -1.45 39.21
CA VAL A 526 -4.95 -2.62 40.01
C VAL A 526 -4.39 -3.68 39.07
N GLY A 527 -3.08 -3.94 39.16
CA GLY A 527 -2.42 -5.01 38.43
C GLY A 527 -2.54 -6.36 39.13
N PHE A 528 -2.40 -7.46 38.38
CA PHE A 528 -1.92 -8.73 38.91
C PHE A 528 -1.19 -9.57 37.87
N ASN A 529 -0.05 -10.10 38.32
CA ASN A 529 0.86 -11.05 37.68
C ASN A 529 0.17 -12.28 37.08
N ARG A 530 0.66 -12.75 35.93
CA ARG A 530 0.40 -14.13 35.45
C ARG A 530 1.70 -14.90 35.26
N LYS A 531 1.71 -16.10 35.84
CA LYS A 531 2.81 -17.08 35.91
C LYS A 531 3.14 -17.70 34.55
N THR A 532 4.41 -18.08 34.42
CA THR A 532 5.03 -18.88 33.37
C THR A 532 4.88 -20.39 33.58
N GLY A 533 4.96 -21.14 32.46
CA GLY A 533 5.11 -22.61 32.36
C GLY A 533 3.99 -23.25 31.51
N LYS A 534 4.25 -24.13 30.53
CA LYS A 534 5.41 -24.98 30.20
C LYS A 534 5.46 -25.32 28.69
N GLU A 535 6.66 -25.64 28.24
CA GLU A 535 7.03 -26.25 26.95
C GLU A 535 6.23 -27.51 26.61
N GLY A 536 5.85 -27.61 25.33
CA GLY A 536 5.41 -28.82 24.66
C GLY A 536 6.23 -29.01 23.38
N ASP A 537 6.45 -30.27 23.02
CA ASP A 537 7.54 -30.79 22.18
C ASP A 537 7.77 -30.11 20.81
N LEU A 538 9.06 -29.92 20.52
CA LEU A 538 9.60 -29.39 19.27
C LEU A 538 9.76 -30.50 18.22
N LEU A 539 9.27 -30.23 16.99
CA LEU A 539 9.85 -30.49 15.64
C LEU A 539 8.74 -30.81 14.60
N PRO A 540 8.88 -30.45 13.30
CA PRO A 540 9.87 -29.58 12.66
C PRO A 540 9.35 -28.15 12.44
N SER A 541 10.29 -27.22 12.22
CA SER A 541 10.08 -25.78 12.05
C SER A 541 9.10 -25.42 10.92
N TYR A 542 7.93 -24.90 11.29
CA TYR A 542 7.04 -24.09 10.43
C TYR A 542 7.61 -22.66 10.25
N GLN A 543 8.89 -22.55 9.93
CA GLN A 543 9.52 -21.31 9.50
C GLN A 543 9.64 -21.37 7.98
N SER A 544 8.58 -21.02 7.26
CA SER A 544 8.74 -20.73 5.83
C SER A 544 7.66 -19.83 5.26
N LYS A 545 6.43 -19.82 5.80
CA LYS A 545 5.31 -19.12 5.14
C LYS A 545 5.53 -17.64 4.84
N ALA A 546 6.39 -16.97 5.60
CA ALA A 546 6.76 -15.58 5.35
C ALA A 546 7.53 -15.35 4.02
N HIS A 547 7.83 -16.43 3.28
CA HIS A 547 8.46 -16.44 1.97
C HIS A 547 7.74 -17.35 0.97
N TYR A 548 6.56 -17.87 1.30
CA TYR A 548 5.80 -18.84 0.50
C TYR A 548 4.31 -18.53 0.49
N ILE A 549 3.96 -17.64 -0.42
CA ILE A 549 2.85 -17.93 -1.33
C ILE A 549 3.27 -19.08 -2.25
#